data_AF-A0A7S2A9L4-F1
#
_entry.id   AF-A0A7S2A9L4-F1
#
_cell.length_a   1.000
_cell.length_b   1.000
_cell.length_c   1.000
_cell.angle_alpha   90.00
_cell.angle_beta   90.00
_cell.angle_gamma   90.00
#
_symmetry.space_group_name_H-M   'P 1'
#
loop_
_entity.id
_entity.type
_entity.pdbx_description
1 polymer ?
#
loop_
_entity_poly.entity_id
_entity_poly.type
_entity_poly.pdbx_seq_one_letter_code
_entity_poly.pdbx_strand_id
1 'polypeptide(L)'
;ERTIYTRMKVGFPMLKLEFFVKHLYYPSLNSLTWTLDYAKRSDFDDSCGYWYVVPHPDDPEGRTRVYYSVEVSMFDWVPKFVVDFMSSKALTDATSWVKKHSEMRWEKDPRRAVLEAKRVSDGGGEISE
;
A
#
# COMPACT_ATOMS: atom_id res chain seq x y z
N GLU A 1 -18.09 -3.41 -4.84
CA GLU A 1 -17.01 -4.21 -4.22
C GLU A 1 -16.48 -5.20 -5.23
N ARG A 2 -15.18 -5.54 -5.19
CA ARG A 2 -14.56 -6.57 -6.03
C ARG A 2 -13.66 -7.46 -5.16
N THR A 3 -13.79 -8.77 -5.30
CA THR A 3 -12.91 -9.73 -4.63
C THR A 3 -11.74 -10.11 -5.54
N ILE A 4 -10.52 -10.13 -5.00
CA ILE A 4 -9.30 -10.49 -5.74
C ILE A 4 -8.52 -11.52 -4.93
N TYR A 5 -8.19 -12.65 -5.55
CA TYR A 5 -7.40 -13.71 -4.92
C TYR A 5 -5.97 -13.68 -5.46
N THR A 6 -4.99 -13.71 -4.57
CA THR A 6 -3.58 -13.79 -4.98
C THR A 6 -2.88 -14.95 -4.29
N ARG A 7 -1.84 -15.45 -4.96
CA ARG A 7 -0.88 -16.41 -4.42
C ARG A 7 0.42 -15.66 -4.20
N MET A 8 0.87 -15.62 -2.95
CA MET A 8 2.07 -14.91 -2.53
C MET A 8 3.17 -15.94 -2.24
N LYS A 9 4.39 -15.63 -2.67
CA LYS A 9 5.59 -16.46 -2.42
C LYS A 9 6.69 -15.57 -1.90
N VAL A 10 7.22 -15.88 -0.73
CA VAL A 10 8.33 -15.14 -0.10
C VAL A 10 9.47 -16.12 0.15
N GLY A 11 10.66 -15.77 -0.35
CA GLY A 11 11.86 -16.59 -0.21
C GLY A 11 12.84 -16.00 0.78
N PHE A 12 13.30 -16.82 1.71
CA PHE A 12 14.42 -16.58 2.60
C PHE A 12 15.52 -17.63 2.30
N PRO A 13 16.78 -17.41 2.74
CA PRO A 13 17.78 -18.47 2.66
C PRO A 13 17.25 -19.76 3.31
N MET A 14 17.24 -20.87 2.55
CA MET A 14 16.75 -22.20 2.96
C MET A 14 15.25 -22.31 3.31
N LEU A 15 14.43 -21.27 3.14
CA LEU A 15 13.00 -21.30 3.44
C LEU A 15 12.18 -20.60 2.36
N LYS A 16 11.07 -21.20 1.95
CA LYS A 16 10.10 -20.58 1.05
C LYS A 16 8.74 -20.64 1.72
N LEU A 17 8.13 -19.48 1.91
CA LEU A 17 6.78 -19.37 2.45
C LEU A 17 5.82 -19.07 1.32
N GLU A 18 4.69 -19.76 1.34
CA GLU A 18 3.59 -19.60 0.42
C GLU A 18 2.30 -19.31 1.19
N PHE A 19 1.58 -18.28 0.78
CA PHE A 19 0.29 -17.95 1.37
C PHE A 19 -0.67 -17.40 0.33
N PHE A 20 -1.96 -17.55 0.61
CA PHE A 20 -3.04 -17.15 -0.29
C PHE A 20 -3.85 -16.06 0.38
N VAL A 21 -4.11 -14.98 -0.36
CA VAL A 21 -4.74 -13.78 0.20
C VAL A 21 -6.02 -13.48 -0.57
N LYS A 22 -7.10 -13.25 0.18
CA LYS A 22 -8.37 -12.75 -0.33
C LYS A 22 -8.44 -11.26 -0.06
N HIS A 23 -8.52 -10.46 -1.12
CA HIS A 23 -8.66 -9.02 -1.03
C HIS A 23 -10.10 -8.62 -1.32
N LEU A 24 -10.60 -7.64 -0.59
CA LEU A 24 -11.85 -6.94 -0.88
C LEU A 24 -11.53 -5.50 -1.23
N TYR A 25 -11.75 -5.15 -2.50
CA TYR A 25 -11.53 -3.81 -3.03
C TYR A 25 -12.84 -3.02 -3.07
N TYR A 26 -12.82 -1.85 -2.43
CA TYR A 26 -13.94 -0.93 -2.32
C TYR A 26 -13.60 0.41 -3.02
N PRO A 27 -13.82 0.53 -4.34
CA PRO A 27 -13.49 1.75 -5.09
C PRO A 27 -14.19 2.99 -4.54
N SER A 28 -15.44 2.87 -4.11
CA SER A 28 -16.23 3.99 -3.54
C SER A 28 -15.66 4.51 -2.23
N LEU A 29 -14.86 3.71 -1.53
CA LEU A 29 -14.22 4.06 -0.26
C LEU A 29 -12.72 4.30 -0.42
N ASN A 30 -12.17 4.23 -1.63
CA ASN A 30 -10.72 4.28 -1.87
C ASN A 30 -9.92 3.34 -0.95
N SER A 31 -10.48 2.16 -0.68
CA SER A 31 -9.90 1.22 0.26
C SER A 31 -9.80 -0.19 -0.31
N LEU A 32 -8.82 -0.92 0.21
CA LEU A 32 -8.63 -2.33 -0.04
C LEU A 32 -8.33 -3.00 1.30
N THR A 33 -9.05 -4.06 1.62
CA THR A 33 -8.81 -4.88 2.82
C THR A 33 -8.39 -6.26 2.38
N TRP A 34 -7.70 -7.00 3.25
CA TRP A 34 -7.39 -8.40 2.99
C TRP A 34 -7.47 -9.26 4.24
N THR A 35 -7.69 -10.55 4.00
CA THR A 35 -7.47 -11.65 4.95
C THR A 35 -6.72 -12.77 4.22
N LEU A 36 -6.27 -13.79 4.94
CA LEU A 36 -5.93 -15.05 4.29
C LEU A 36 -7.16 -15.63 3.57
N ASP A 37 -6.89 -16.35 2.49
CA ASP A 37 -7.86 -17.22 1.85
C ASP A 37 -7.92 -18.54 2.65
N TYR A 38 -8.77 -18.59 3.67
CA TYR A 38 -8.90 -19.77 4.55
C TYR A 38 -9.44 -21.02 3.85
N ALA A 39 -9.86 -20.93 2.58
CA ALA A 39 -10.15 -22.10 1.77
C ALA A 39 -8.87 -22.81 1.25
N LYS A 40 -7.69 -22.19 1.44
CA LYS A 40 -6.39 -22.72 1.03
C LYS A 40 -5.43 -22.79 2.20
N ARG A 41 -4.54 -23.78 2.14
CA ARG A 41 -3.46 -23.93 3.11
C ARG A 41 -2.37 -22.88 2.82
N SER A 42 -2.09 -22.05 3.81
CA SER A 42 -1.01 -21.06 3.80
C SER A 42 0.03 -21.43 4.87
N ASP A 43 1.26 -20.96 4.70
CA ASP A 43 2.34 -21.10 5.69
C ASP A 43 2.28 -20.04 6.80
N PHE A 44 1.29 -19.13 6.73
CA PHE A 44 0.97 -18.18 7.78
C PHE A 44 -0.23 -18.70 8.57
N ASP A 45 -0.24 -18.40 9.87
CA ASP A 45 -1.37 -18.73 10.76
C ASP A 45 -2.53 -17.77 10.49
N ASP A 46 -2.24 -16.48 10.44
CA ASP A 46 -3.21 -15.46 10.03
C ASP A 46 -2.54 -14.26 9.35
N SER A 47 -3.30 -13.54 8.54
CA SER A 47 -2.92 -12.24 8.04
C SER A 47 -4.15 -11.44 7.64
N CYS A 48 -4.24 -10.22 8.14
CA CYS A 48 -5.24 -9.28 7.70
C CYS A 48 -4.69 -7.85 7.65
N GLY A 49 -5.45 -6.94 7.07
CA GLY A 49 -5.08 -5.54 7.06
C GLY A 49 -5.85 -4.72 6.04
N TYR A 50 -5.43 -3.48 5.88
CA TYR A 50 -6.04 -2.57 4.92
C TYR A 50 -5.08 -1.52 4.37
N TRP A 51 -5.43 -1.07 3.17
CA TRP A 51 -4.98 0.16 2.53
C TRP A 51 -6.18 1.10 2.47
N TYR A 52 -6.00 2.35 2.87
CA TYR A 52 -6.99 3.40 2.70
C TYR A 52 -6.33 4.67 2.20
N VAL A 53 -6.85 5.22 1.11
CA VAL A 53 -6.21 6.28 0.34
C VAL A 53 -7.09 7.52 0.34
N VAL A 54 -6.54 8.67 0.75
CA VAL A 54 -7.25 9.94 0.77
C VAL A 54 -6.38 11.07 0.19
N PRO A 55 -6.98 12.16 -0.33
CA PRO A 55 -6.22 13.36 -0.68
C PRO A 55 -5.41 13.88 0.50
N HIS A 56 -4.22 14.43 0.23
CA HIS A 56 -3.43 15.05 1.29
C HIS A 56 -4.12 16.34 1.77
N PRO A 57 -4.23 16.61 3.08
CA PRO A 57 -4.96 17.79 3.56
C PRO A 57 -4.37 19.11 3.06
N ASP A 58 -3.04 19.20 2.95
CA ASP A 58 -2.36 20.43 2.51
C ASP A 58 -2.17 20.53 0.98
N ASP A 59 -2.31 19.41 0.27
CA ASP A 59 -2.21 19.38 -1.21
C ASP A 59 -3.11 18.27 -1.79
N PRO A 60 -4.44 18.51 -1.84
CA PRO A 60 -5.40 17.48 -2.25
C PRO A 60 -5.28 17.09 -3.73
N GLU A 61 -4.79 18.00 -4.58
CA GLU A 61 -4.73 17.81 -6.04
C GLU A 61 -3.43 17.12 -6.48
N GLY A 62 -2.32 17.33 -5.75
CA GLY A 62 -0.99 16.83 -6.12
C GLY A 62 -0.41 15.77 -5.19
N ARG A 63 -0.99 15.56 -4.00
CA ARG A 63 -0.49 14.58 -3.02
C ARG A 63 -1.60 13.71 -2.45
N THR A 64 -1.19 12.58 -1.92
CA THR A 64 -2.07 11.57 -1.36
C THR A 64 -1.54 11.13 0.01
N ARG A 65 -2.44 10.87 0.94
CA ARG A 65 -2.14 10.19 2.20
C ARG A 65 -2.65 8.76 2.13
N VAL A 66 -1.79 7.84 2.54
CA VAL A 66 -2.11 6.41 2.61
C VAL A 66 -2.08 5.99 4.06
N TYR A 67 -3.18 5.42 4.54
CA TYR A 67 -3.26 4.69 5.79
C TYR A 67 -3.09 3.22 5.50
N TYR A 68 -2.16 2.59 6.21
CA TYR A 68 -1.81 1.19 6.02
C TYR A 68 -1.72 0.51 7.37
N SER A 69 -2.32 -0.67 7.47
CA SER A 69 -2.21 -1.55 8.62
C SER A 69 -2.09 -2.99 8.13
N VAL A 70 -1.25 -3.77 8.81
CA VAL A 70 -1.19 -5.21 8.64
C VAL A 70 -1.09 -5.85 10.01
N GLU A 71 -1.72 -6.99 10.13
CA GLU A 71 -1.49 -7.96 11.19
C GLU A 71 -1.09 -9.27 10.52
N VAL A 72 -0.05 -9.91 11.06
CA VAL A 72 0.46 -11.20 10.58
C VAL A 72 0.75 -12.06 11.79
N SER A 73 0.16 -13.25 11.80
CA SER A 73 0.45 -14.32 12.74
C SER A 73 1.16 -15.44 12.00
N MET A 74 2.27 -15.91 12.57
CA MET A 74 3.08 -16.99 12.02
C MET A 74 3.06 -18.17 12.98
N PHE A 75 3.13 -19.38 12.44
CA PHE A 75 3.22 -20.60 13.25
C PHE A 75 4.54 -20.69 14.02
N ASP A 76 4.55 -21.40 15.14
CA ASP A 76 5.71 -21.57 16.02
C ASP A 76 6.94 -22.19 15.35
N TRP A 77 6.75 -22.95 14.27
CA TRP A 77 7.87 -23.56 13.52
C TRP A 77 8.66 -22.53 12.70
N VAL A 78 8.09 -21.34 12.44
CA VAL A 78 8.72 -20.30 11.62
C VAL A 78 9.86 -19.66 12.38
N PRO A 79 11.09 -19.61 11.82
CA PRO A 79 12.23 -19.01 12.50
C PRO A 79 11.99 -17.53 12.86
N LYS A 80 12.42 -17.13 14.06
CA LYS A 80 12.20 -15.78 14.59
C LYS A 80 12.67 -14.65 13.66
N PHE A 81 13.79 -14.82 12.94
CA PHE A 81 14.29 -13.79 12.02
C PHE A 81 13.30 -13.50 10.88
N VAL A 82 12.53 -14.51 10.46
CA VAL A 82 11.49 -14.37 9.44
C VAL A 82 10.30 -13.63 10.03
N VAL A 83 9.93 -13.96 11.27
CA VAL A 83 8.87 -13.26 12.00
C VAL A 83 9.17 -11.77 12.11
N ASP A 84 10.37 -11.44 12.58
CA ASP A 84 10.81 -10.06 12.76
C ASP A 84 10.88 -9.30 11.41
N PHE A 85 11.32 -9.98 10.35
CA PHE A 85 11.34 -9.42 8.99
C PHE A 85 9.92 -9.09 8.50
N MET A 86 8.99 -10.03 8.61
CA MET A 86 7.61 -9.85 8.13
C MET A 86 6.88 -8.78 8.92
N SER A 87 7.09 -8.71 10.24
CA SER A 87 6.38 -7.74 11.09
C SER A 87 6.90 -6.32 10.99
N SER A 88 8.21 -6.11 10.78
CA SER A 88 8.79 -4.74 10.81
C SER A 88 9.26 -4.26 9.45
N LYS A 89 9.96 -5.12 8.71
CA LYS A 89 10.65 -4.74 7.49
C LYS A 89 9.73 -4.80 6.27
N ALA A 90 8.88 -5.81 6.18
CA ALA A 90 7.94 -5.93 5.06
C ALA A 90 6.96 -4.74 5.00
N LEU A 91 6.51 -4.24 6.16
CA LEU A 91 5.69 -3.02 6.27
C LEU A 91 6.37 -1.79 5.63
N THR A 92 7.61 -1.55 6.05
CA THR A 92 8.41 -0.40 5.59
C THR A 92 8.74 -0.53 4.11
N ASP A 93 9.12 -1.73 3.66
CA ASP A 93 9.49 -2.00 2.28
C ASP A 93 8.27 -1.86 1.35
N ALA A 94 7.08 -2.34 1.77
CA ALA A 94 5.84 -2.21 0.99
C ALA A 94 5.42 -0.74 0.81
N THR A 95 5.36 0.02 1.89
CA THR A 95 4.99 1.44 1.84
C THR A 95 6.03 2.27 1.07
N SER A 96 7.32 1.96 1.22
CA SER A 96 8.41 2.61 0.47
C SER A 96 8.31 2.34 -1.03
N TRP A 97 7.99 1.11 -1.42
CA TRP A 97 7.76 0.75 -2.81
C TRP A 97 6.57 1.52 -3.39
N VAL A 98 5.44 1.54 -2.67
CA VAL A 98 4.22 2.26 -3.11
C VAL A 98 4.52 3.74 -3.31
N LYS A 99 5.21 4.38 -2.36
CA LYS A 99 5.64 5.78 -2.48
C LYS A 99 6.45 5.99 -3.75
N LYS A 100 7.57 5.27 -3.89
CA LYS A 100 8.49 5.42 -5.03
C LYS A 100 7.77 5.28 -6.36
N HIS A 101 6.96 4.22 -6.53
CA HIS A 101 6.29 3.96 -7.80
C HIS A 101 5.11 4.90 -8.08
N SER A 102 4.40 5.36 -7.04
CA SER A 102 3.36 6.37 -7.19
C SER A 102 3.93 7.72 -7.64
N GLU A 103 5.06 8.15 -7.05
CA GLU A 103 5.74 9.40 -7.40
C GLU A 103 6.33 9.33 -8.82
N MET A 104 7.01 8.23 -9.19
CA MET A 104 7.50 8.04 -10.56
C MET A 104 6.36 8.06 -11.59
N ARG A 105 5.16 7.58 -11.23
CA ARG A 105 3.99 7.62 -12.12
C ARG A 105 3.39 9.02 -12.20
N TRP A 106 3.42 9.77 -11.10
CA TRP A 106 2.99 11.17 -11.01
C TRP A 106 3.87 12.10 -11.84
N GLU A 107 5.19 11.87 -11.84
CA GLU A 107 6.13 12.66 -12.66
C GLU A 107 5.79 12.62 -14.16
N LYS A 108 5.24 11.49 -14.62
CA LYS A 108 4.84 11.28 -16.02
C LYS A 108 3.38 11.62 -16.28
N ASP A 109 2.65 12.07 -15.27
CA ASP A 109 1.23 12.36 -15.41
C ASP A 109 1.02 13.73 -16.05
N PRO A 110 0.31 13.83 -17.20
CA PRO A 110 0.09 15.11 -17.88
C PRO A 110 -0.70 16.10 -17.01
N ARG A 111 -1.49 15.62 -16.04
CA ARG A 111 -2.23 16.49 -15.11
C ARG A 111 -1.31 17.32 -14.24
N ARG A 112 -0.08 16.85 -13.98
CA ARG A 112 0.90 17.57 -13.17
C ARG A 112 1.23 18.94 -13.75
N ALA A 113 1.52 19.02 -15.05
CA ALA A 113 1.85 20.29 -15.70
C ALA A 113 0.67 21.28 -15.66
N VAL A 114 -0.55 20.78 -15.80
CA VAL A 114 -1.78 21.60 -15.69
C VAL A 114 -1.94 22.16 -14.27
N LEU A 115 -1.71 21.34 -13.25
CA LEU A 115 -1.78 21.75 -11.85
C LEU A 115 -0.67 22.74 -11.48
N GLU A 116 0.54 22.54 -11.98
CA GLU A 116 1.65 23.48 -11.78
C GLU A 116 1.35 24.84 -12.43
N ALA A 117 0.82 24.85 -13.66
CA ALA A 117 0.41 26.09 -14.32
C ALA A 117 -0.70 26.82 -13.55
N LYS A 118 -1.70 26.10 -13.05
CA LYS A 118 -2.79 26.64 -12.22
C LYS A 118 -2.27 27.24 -10.90
N ARG A 119 -1.31 26.58 -10.23
CA ARG A 119 -0.70 27.11 -9.00
C ARG A 119 0.05 28.41 -9.24
N VAL A 120 0.73 28.55 -10.38
CA VAL A 120 1.43 29.78 -10.76
C VAL A 120 0.43 30.91 -11.03
N SER A 121 -0.69 30.64 -11.71
CA SER A 121 -1.73 31.65 -11.92
C SER A 121 -2.40 32.09 -10.63
N ASP A 122 -2.68 31.15 -9.73
CA ASP A 122 -3.38 31.42 -8.47
C ASP A 122 -2.48 32.13 -7.44
N GLY A 123 -1.17 31.81 -7.43
CA GLY A 123 -0.19 32.45 -6.54
C GLY A 123 0.37 33.80 -7.03
N GLY A 124 0.13 34.17 -8.29
CA GLY A 124 0.56 35.45 -8.87
C GLY A 124 -0.35 36.64 -8.57
N GLY A 125 -1.43 36.45 -7.79
CA GLY A 125 -2.45 37.46 -7.51
C GLY A 125 -2.25 38.30 -6.23
N GLU A 126 -1.24 38.00 -5.40
CA GLU A 126 -1.04 38.68 -4.10
C GLU A 126 0.24 39.55 -4.06
N ILE A 127 0.45 40.48 -5.01
CA ILE A 127 1.25 41.70 -4.75
C ILE A 127 0.76 42.84 -5.65
N SER A 128 -0.25 43.58 -5.18
CA SER A 128 -0.39 45.03 -5.43
C SER A 128 -1.61 45.60 -4.71
N GLU A 129 -1.41 46.23 -3.56
CA GLU A 129 -1.99 47.54 -3.17
C GLU A 129 -1.21 48.13 -1.99
#